data_AF-A0AAJ4AE54-F1
#
_entry.id   AF-A0AAJ4AE54-F1
#
_cell.length_a   1.000
_cell.length_b   1.000
_cell.length_c   1.000
_cell.angle_alpha   90.00
_cell.angle_beta   90.00
_cell.angle_gamma   90.00
#
_symmetry.space_group_name_H-M   'P 1'
#
loop_
_entity.id
_entity.type
_entity.pdbx_description
1 polymer ?
#
loop_
_entity_poly.entity_id
_entity_poly.type
_entity_poly.pdbx_seq_one_letter_code
_entity_poly.pdbx_strand_id
1 'polypeptide(L)'
;MTPQLQQAIRLLQLSTLDLQQEIQEALDSNPLLEVEEGSEETSNVEDKAASDEKEPNAEIAEPEVKDSSELIEKSEISNELEIDTTWEDVYSANTGSTGIALDDDAPVYQGETTQSLHDYLTWQLDLTPFSETDRTIAMAIIDAVDDYGYLTISTEDILESFDNEEIELEEIEAVRKRVQQFDPLGVASNNLQDCLLLQLATFPEDTPWLKEAKLVLTDYIDQLGNRDYKLIIKEAKLKEAELKEALKLIQQLDPRPGSRIAAEHAEYVIPDVSVFKDHGKWVVTINPDSVPRLKVNQQYAALGKGNSSDSQYIRSNLQEAKWLIKSLESRNETLLKVAKCIVEHQRDFFEYGEEAMKPMVLNDVALDVDMHESTISRVTTQKYMHTPRGIFELKYFFSSHVSTDNGGECSSTAIRALIKKLVAAENSAKPLSDSKIAALLADQGIQVARRTIAKYRESLGIAPSSQRKRLL
;
A
#
# COMPACT_ATOMS: atom_id res chain seq x y z
N MET A 1 -1.78 -32.29 21.06
CA MET A 1 -2.26 -30.91 20.84
C MET A 1 -3.77 -30.93 20.97
N THR A 2 -4.37 -30.04 21.75
CA THR A 2 -5.84 -29.84 21.71
C THR A 2 -6.21 -29.02 20.46
N PRO A 3 -7.46 -29.10 19.95
CA PRO A 3 -7.89 -28.29 18.80
C PRO A 3 -7.74 -26.79 19.10
N GLN A 4 -8.08 -26.36 20.31
CA GLN A 4 -7.82 -25.01 20.82
C GLN A 4 -6.34 -24.60 20.67
N LEU A 5 -5.36 -25.43 21.05
CA LEU A 5 -3.94 -25.11 20.89
C LEU A 5 -3.53 -24.97 19.41
N GLN A 6 -4.15 -25.73 18.51
CA GLN A 6 -3.90 -25.59 17.07
C GLN A 6 -4.51 -24.29 16.52
N GLN A 7 -5.71 -23.92 16.98
CA GLN A 7 -6.36 -22.67 16.61
C GLN A 7 -5.60 -21.44 17.13
N ALA A 8 -5.13 -21.43 18.37
CA ALA A 8 -4.28 -20.34 18.89
C ALA A 8 -2.97 -20.18 18.08
N ILE A 9 -2.35 -21.29 17.66
CA ILE A 9 -1.15 -21.25 16.82
C ILE A 9 -1.46 -20.75 15.41
N ARG A 10 -2.64 -21.08 14.85
CA ARG A 10 -3.13 -20.51 13.57
C ARG A 10 -3.35 -19.00 13.71
N LEU A 11 -4.05 -18.57 14.76
CA LEU A 11 -4.28 -17.16 15.08
C LEU A 11 -2.99 -16.34 15.24
N LEU A 12 -1.84 -16.94 15.56
CA LEU A 12 -0.53 -16.25 15.59
C LEU A 12 0.07 -16.00 14.19
N GLN A 13 -0.31 -16.76 13.17
CA GLN A 13 0.27 -16.69 11.82
C GLN A 13 -0.45 -15.69 10.91
N LEU A 14 -1.77 -15.63 11.02
CA LEU A 14 -2.66 -14.88 10.14
C LEU A 14 -2.27 -13.40 10.02
N SER A 15 -2.46 -12.79 8.84
CA SER A 15 -2.28 -11.34 8.66
C SER A 15 -3.29 -10.55 9.50
N THR A 16 -3.20 -9.21 9.50
CA THR A 16 -4.21 -8.34 10.12
C THR A 16 -5.59 -8.55 9.49
N LEU A 17 -5.64 -8.58 8.15
CA LEU A 17 -6.87 -8.74 7.38
C LEU A 17 -7.49 -10.13 7.58
N ASP A 18 -6.68 -11.20 7.51
CA ASP A 18 -7.19 -12.57 7.76
C ASP A 18 -7.68 -12.72 9.21
N LEU A 19 -7.01 -12.08 10.17
CA LEU A 19 -7.42 -12.08 11.58
C LEU A 19 -8.74 -11.31 11.77
N GLN A 20 -8.91 -10.17 11.10
CA GLN A 20 -10.16 -9.41 11.14
C GLN A 20 -11.31 -10.24 10.56
N GLN A 21 -11.08 -10.99 9.49
CA GLN A 21 -12.07 -11.91 8.92
C GLN A 21 -12.42 -13.07 9.88
N GLU A 22 -11.43 -13.73 10.52
CA GLU A 22 -11.71 -14.79 11.52
C GLU A 22 -12.38 -14.22 12.79
N ILE A 23 -12.07 -12.97 13.18
CA ILE A 23 -12.77 -12.27 14.26
C ILE A 23 -14.23 -11.98 13.88
N GLN A 24 -14.51 -11.54 12.65
CA GLN A 24 -15.88 -11.30 12.19
C GLN A 24 -16.69 -12.60 12.17
N GLU A 25 -16.15 -13.69 11.61
CA GLU A 25 -16.80 -15.01 11.63
C GLU A 25 -17.04 -15.51 13.06
N ALA A 26 -16.12 -15.24 14.00
CA ALA A 26 -16.29 -15.55 15.41
C ALA A 26 -17.35 -14.68 16.12
N LEU A 27 -17.54 -13.43 15.68
CA LEU A 27 -18.57 -12.52 16.18
C LEU A 27 -19.96 -12.96 15.69
N ASP A 28 -20.09 -13.19 14.37
CA ASP A 28 -21.33 -13.64 13.73
C ASP A 28 -21.82 -14.99 14.28
N SER A 29 -20.89 -15.88 14.66
CA SER A 29 -21.21 -17.20 15.24
C SER A 29 -21.43 -17.20 16.75
N ASN A 30 -21.02 -16.16 17.48
CA ASN A 30 -21.06 -16.13 18.95
C ASN A 30 -21.75 -14.86 19.50
N PRO A 31 -23.04 -14.94 19.89
CA PRO A 31 -23.82 -13.79 20.38
C PRO A 31 -23.37 -13.24 21.75
N LEU A 32 -22.25 -13.73 22.30
CA LEU A 32 -21.63 -13.22 23.53
C LEU A 32 -20.42 -12.33 23.26
N LEU A 33 -19.94 -12.24 22.02
CA LEU A 33 -18.87 -11.34 21.62
C LEU A 33 -19.46 -10.02 21.13
N GLU A 34 -18.89 -8.92 21.62
CA GLU A 34 -19.19 -7.57 21.15
C GLU A 34 -17.86 -6.89 20.82
N VAL A 35 -17.82 -6.12 19.73
CA VAL A 35 -16.76 -5.15 19.53
C VAL A 35 -17.03 -3.98 20.47
N GLU A 36 -16.02 -3.59 21.25
CA GLU A 36 -15.96 -2.27 21.85
C GLU A 36 -15.74 -1.30 20.69
N GLU A 37 -16.87 -0.91 20.06
CA GLU A 37 -16.91 0.34 19.31
C GLU A 37 -16.38 1.42 20.26
N GLY A 38 -15.42 2.18 19.76
CA GLY A 38 -14.94 3.34 20.47
C GLY A 38 -16.12 4.27 20.65
N SER A 39 -16.73 4.23 21.83
CA SER A 39 -17.55 5.34 22.28
C SER A 39 -16.62 6.54 22.28
N GLU A 40 -16.79 7.38 21.25
CA GLU A 40 -17.01 8.78 21.54
C GLU A 40 -18.09 8.82 22.62
N GLU A 41 -17.64 8.79 23.89
CA GLU A 41 -18.39 9.37 24.99
C GLU A 41 -18.54 10.84 24.64
N THR A 42 -19.52 11.11 23.78
CA THR A 42 -20.01 12.44 23.45
C THR A 42 -20.20 13.15 24.77
N SER A 43 -19.46 14.23 24.94
CA SER A 43 -19.05 14.78 26.22
C SER A 43 -20.20 15.49 26.94
N ASN A 44 -21.16 14.71 27.44
CA ASN A 44 -22.29 15.14 28.27
C ASN A 44 -21.85 15.50 29.71
N VAL A 45 -20.73 16.23 29.81
CA VAL A 45 -20.16 16.76 31.05
C VAL A 45 -20.01 18.30 30.97
N GLU A 46 -20.15 18.91 29.78
CA GLU A 46 -20.17 20.37 29.63
C GLU A 46 -21.60 20.95 29.67
N ASP A 47 -22.20 20.97 30.86
CA ASP A 47 -23.27 21.95 31.15
C ASP A 47 -23.35 22.35 32.64
N LYS A 48 -22.19 22.42 33.32
CA LYS A 48 -22.05 22.93 34.70
C LYS A 48 -20.72 23.63 34.98
N ALA A 49 -20.47 24.78 34.33
CA ALA A 49 -19.78 25.92 34.96
C ALA A 49 -19.73 27.18 34.08
N ALA A 50 -19.92 28.34 34.73
CA ALA A 50 -19.49 29.69 34.36
C ALA A 50 -20.47 30.60 33.58
N SER A 51 -21.26 31.37 34.34
CA SER A 51 -21.50 32.79 34.07
C SER A 51 -21.95 33.51 35.35
N ASP A 52 -20.98 33.97 36.14
CA ASP A 52 -21.26 34.80 37.33
C ASP A 52 -20.13 35.83 37.57
N GLU A 53 -20.08 36.87 36.73
CA GLU A 53 -19.35 38.12 37.01
C GLU A 53 -20.18 39.36 36.62
N LYS A 54 -20.87 39.90 37.64
CA LYS A 54 -21.12 41.32 37.95
C LYS A 54 -21.12 42.38 36.82
N GLU A 55 -22.25 43.09 36.71
CA GLU A 55 -22.26 44.57 36.84
C GLU A 55 -23.50 45.04 37.65
N PRO A 56 -23.48 46.23 38.29
CA PRO A 56 -24.57 46.72 39.15
C PRO A 56 -25.48 47.77 38.46
N ASN A 57 -26.77 47.86 38.83
CA ASN A 57 -27.37 49.07 39.46
C ASN A 57 -28.86 48.94 39.88
N ALA A 58 -29.17 49.46 41.07
CA ALA A 58 -30.42 49.98 41.66
C ALA A 58 -31.85 49.64 41.14
N GLU A 59 -32.66 49.08 42.08
CA GLU A 59 -34.08 49.41 42.42
C GLU A 59 -35.20 49.11 41.36
N ILE A 60 -36.43 48.63 41.67
CA ILE A 60 -37.38 48.94 42.77
C ILE A 60 -38.33 47.75 43.09
N ALA A 61 -38.56 47.49 44.39
CA ALA A 61 -39.72 46.89 45.12
C ALA A 61 -40.40 45.53 44.79
N GLU A 62 -40.62 44.79 45.90
CA GLU A 62 -41.47 43.60 46.21
C GLU A 62 -43.00 43.81 46.02
N PRO A 63 -43.94 42.83 46.23
CA PRO A 63 -43.84 41.52 46.94
C PRO A 63 -44.58 40.32 46.23
N GLU A 64 -44.79 39.11 46.78
CA GLU A 64 -44.50 38.49 48.11
C GLU A 64 -44.02 37.00 48.00
N VAL A 65 -44.61 36.03 48.72
CA VAL A 65 -44.19 34.62 48.91
C VAL A 65 -45.38 33.63 48.82
N LYS A 66 -45.09 32.30 48.80
CA LYS A 66 -45.94 31.10 49.16
C LYS A 66 -46.85 30.49 48.06
N ASP A 67 -47.17 29.18 48.08
CA ASP A 67 -46.59 27.99 48.76
C ASP A 67 -47.00 26.71 47.97
N SER A 68 -46.19 25.67 48.08
CA SER A 68 -46.33 24.34 47.47
C SER A 68 -47.46 23.47 48.06
N SER A 69 -48.73 23.86 47.89
CA SER A 69 -49.86 23.07 48.44
C SER A 69 -51.13 22.98 47.58
N GLU A 70 -51.08 23.31 46.28
CA GLU A 70 -52.20 23.05 45.36
C GLU A 70 -51.90 21.90 44.37
N LEU A 71 -52.36 20.70 44.77
CA LEU A 71 -53.30 19.89 43.99
C LEU A 71 -52.85 19.61 42.53
N ILE A 72 -52.13 18.53 42.22
CA ILE A 72 -52.41 17.10 42.55
C ILE A 72 -53.82 16.63 42.11
N GLU A 73 -54.70 17.51 41.60
CA GLU A 73 -56.03 17.16 41.09
C GLU A 73 -56.12 17.14 39.56
N LYS A 74 -55.14 16.51 38.90
CA LYS A 74 -55.27 16.11 37.48
C LYS A 74 -54.39 14.91 37.08
N SER A 75 -54.29 13.94 37.98
CA SER A 75 -53.90 12.57 37.65
C SER A 75 -55.01 11.86 36.87
N GLU A 76 -55.30 12.34 35.66
CA GLU A 76 -56.21 11.74 34.68
C GLU A 76 -55.92 12.31 33.28
N ILE A 77 -54.78 11.93 32.71
CA ILE A 77 -54.58 11.91 31.25
C ILE A 77 -54.16 10.47 30.92
N SER A 78 -55.01 9.82 30.13
CA SER A 78 -54.99 8.39 29.85
C SER A 78 -53.71 7.90 29.15
N ASN A 79 -53.42 6.62 29.32
CA ASN A 79 -52.49 5.84 28.50
C ASN A 79 -53.00 5.71 27.05
N GLU A 80 -53.00 6.81 26.29
CA GLU A 80 -53.61 6.86 24.95
C GLU A 80 -52.76 7.66 23.95
N LEU A 81 -51.45 7.75 24.23
CA LEU A 81 -50.40 8.10 23.25
C LEU A 81 -49.47 6.91 23.05
N GLU A 82 -50.07 5.76 22.73
CA GLU A 82 -49.42 4.72 21.95
C GLU A 82 -49.17 5.30 20.54
N ILE A 83 -48.04 6.01 20.37
CA ILE A 83 -47.54 6.30 19.02
C ILE A 83 -46.89 5.01 18.53
N ASP A 84 -47.68 4.27 17.78
CA ASP A 84 -47.37 3.03 17.10
C ASP A 84 -46.25 3.22 16.06
N THR A 85 -44.99 3.29 16.51
CA THR A 85 -43.83 3.16 15.64
C THR A 85 -43.65 1.69 15.29
N THR A 86 -44.47 1.18 14.38
CA THR A 86 -44.27 -0.15 13.79
C THR A 86 -42.88 -0.21 13.14
N TRP A 87 -42.26 -1.39 13.16
CA TRP A 87 -40.96 -1.61 12.52
C TRP A 87 -41.01 -1.50 10.98
N GLU A 88 -42.19 -1.34 10.39
CA GLU A 88 -42.36 -1.12 8.94
C GLU A 88 -42.12 0.34 8.53
N ASP A 89 -42.43 1.33 9.38
CA ASP A 89 -42.27 2.76 9.02
C ASP A 89 -40.80 3.20 8.89
N VAL A 90 -39.87 2.48 9.53
CA VAL A 90 -38.42 2.77 9.45
C VAL A 90 -37.80 2.25 8.14
N TYR A 91 -38.45 1.30 7.45
CA TYR A 91 -37.99 0.69 6.20
C TYR A 91 -38.96 0.90 5.03
N SER A 92 -39.83 1.90 5.11
CA SER A 92 -40.63 2.35 3.98
C SER A 92 -39.75 3.07 2.95
N ALA A 93 -39.68 2.53 1.72
CA ALA A 93 -38.94 3.13 0.60
C ALA A 93 -39.67 4.39 0.05
N ASN A 94 -39.76 5.43 0.87
CA ASN A 94 -40.55 6.62 0.59
C ASN A 94 -39.79 7.64 -0.26
N THR A 95 -39.94 7.56 -1.58
CA THR A 95 -39.57 8.64 -2.51
C THR A 95 -40.59 9.80 -2.44
N GLY A 96 -40.73 10.38 -1.25
CA GLY A 96 -41.73 11.40 -0.91
C GLY A 96 -41.12 12.78 -0.64
N SER A 97 -41.39 13.74 -1.53
CA SER A 97 -40.89 15.12 -1.45
C SER A 97 -41.44 15.92 -0.25
N THR A 98 -40.82 15.78 0.92
CA THR A 98 -40.90 16.76 2.02
C THR A 98 -39.53 16.93 2.66
N GLY A 99 -38.92 18.10 2.45
CA GLY A 99 -37.58 18.41 2.95
C GLY A 99 -37.54 18.59 4.46
N ILE A 100 -37.28 17.50 5.16
CA ILE A 100 -36.53 17.54 6.42
C ILE A 100 -35.12 17.12 6.04
N ALA A 101 -34.18 18.07 6.09
CA ALA A 101 -32.77 17.72 6.05
C ALA A 101 -32.44 17.03 7.37
N LEU A 102 -32.56 15.70 7.38
CA LEU A 102 -31.63 14.88 8.15
C LEU A 102 -30.22 15.27 7.71
N ASP A 103 -29.32 15.28 8.67
CA ASP A 103 -27.93 15.70 8.50
C ASP A 103 -27.19 14.65 7.66
N ASP A 104 -27.32 14.77 6.33
CA ASP A 104 -26.76 13.89 5.29
C ASP A 104 -25.24 14.12 5.07
N ASP A 105 -24.60 14.83 6.01
CA ASP A 105 -23.18 15.23 6.00
C ASP A 105 -22.22 14.07 6.33
N ALA A 106 -22.76 12.85 6.48
CA ALA A 106 -22.00 11.61 6.31
C ALA A 106 -22.16 11.15 4.84
N PRO A 107 -21.29 11.59 3.91
CA PRO A 107 -21.40 11.19 2.51
C PRO A 107 -21.27 9.66 2.40
N VAL A 108 -22.40 9.01 2.11
CA VAL A 108 -22.43 7.60 1.71
C VAL A 108 -21.38 7.44 0.62
N TYR A 109 -20.40 6.56 0.82
CA TYR A 109 -19.25 6.41 -0.08
C TYR A 109 -19.73 6.01 -1.48
N GLN A 110 -19.83 6.99 -2.39
CA GLN A 110 -20.34 6.82 -3.77
C GLN A 110 -19.35 6.09 -4.69
N GLY A 111 -18.22 5.62 -4.16
CA GLY A 111 -17.08 5.12 -4.92
C GLY A 111 -16.24 6.25 -5.49
N GLU A 112 -15.03 5.90 -5.93
CA GLU A 112 -14.16 6.79 -6.70
C GLU A 112 -14.21 6.40 -8.17
N THR A 113 -14.49 7.34 -9.07
CA THR A 113 -14.47 7.09 -10.52
C THR A 113 -13.03 7.17 -11.04
N THR A 114 -12.28 6.09 -10.90
CA THR A 114 -10.95 5.95 -11.50
C THR A 114 -11.08 5.78 -13.02
N GLN A 115 -10.34 6.57 -13.80
CA GLN A 115 -10.25 6.37 -15.25
C GLN A 115 -9.08 5.43 -15.55
N SER A 116 -9.34 4.28 -16.17
CA SER A 116 -8.27 3.44 -16.71
C SER A 116 -7.75 4.01 -18.04
N LEU A 117 -6.58 3.52 -18.48
CA LEU A 117 -6.06 3.81 -19.81
C LEU A 117 -7.05 3.35 -20.89
N HIS A 118 -7.68 2.19 -20.72
CA HIS A 118 -8.68 1.65 -21.63
C HIS A 118 -9.92 2.55 -21.73
N ASP A 119 -10.43 3.07 -20.60
CA ASP A 119 -11.59 3.98 -20.61
C ASP A 119 -11.30 5.25 -21.40
N TYR A 120 -10.11 5.83 -21.23
CA TYR A 120 -9.68 7.04 -21.94
C TYR A 120 -9.49 6.81 -23.45
N LEU A 121 -8.99 5.64 -23.84
CA LEU A 121 -8.85 5.24 -25.25
C LEU A 121 -10.21 4.91 -25.88
N THR A 122 -11.11 4.26 -25.15
CA THR A 122 -12.48 3.94 -25.59
C THR A 122 -13.29 5.22 -25.79
N TRP A 123 -13.17 6.18 -24.86
CA TRP A 123 -13.74 7.52 -25.02
C TRP A 123 -13.23 8.22 -26.29
N GLN A 124 -11.93 8.15 -26.60
CA GLN A 124 -11.38 8.72 -27.84
C GLN A 124 -11.86 7.98 -29.09
N LEU A 125 -11.96 6.66 -29.06
CA LEU A 125 -12.52 5.83 -30.13
C LEU A 125 -13.95 6.28 -30.45
N ASP A 126 -14.78 6.51 -29.43
CA ASP A 126 -16.16 6.99 -29.58
C ASP A 126 -16.27 8.42 -30.14
N LEU A 127 -15.26 9.26 -29.93
CA LEU A 127 -15.17 10.59 -30.55
C LEU A 127 -14.66 10.57 -32.00
N THR A 128 -14.12 9.44 -32.48
CA THR A 128 -13.57 9.33 -33.84
C THR A 128 -14.50 8.62 -34.83
N PRO A 129 -14.64 9.12 -36.07
CA PRO A 129 -15.48 8.50 -37.07
C PRO A 129 -14.80 7.25 -37.67
N PHE A 130 -15.13 6.09 -37.12
CA PHE A 130 -14.79 4.77 -37.65
C PHE A 130 -16.01 4.11 -38.32
N SER A 131 -15.78 3.15 -39.22
CA SER A 131 -16.82 2.21 -39.63
C SER A 131 -17.12 1.20 -38.50
N GLU A 132 -18.22 0.46 -38.59
CA GLU A 132 -18.58 -0.55 -37.57
C GLU A 132 -17.54 -1.68 -37.48
N THR A 133 -16.92 -2.05 -38.61
CA THR A 133 -15.80 -3.01 -38.65
C THR A 133 -14.53 -2.41 -38.04
N ASP A 134 -14.11 -1.22 -38.48
CA ASP A 134 -12.93 -0.54 -37.93
C ASP A 134 -13.05 -0.31 -36.42
N ARG A 135 -14.24 0.02 -35.92
CA ARG A 135 -14.51 0.24 -34.49
C ARG A 135 -14.33 -1.05 -33.69
N THR A 136 -14.73 -2.19 -34.26
CA THR A 136 -14.55 -3.50 -33.62
C THR A 136 -13.07 -3.89 -33.58
N ILE A 137 -12.33 -3.65 -34.67
CA ILE A 137 -10.86 -3.83 -34.72
C ILE A 137 -10.16 -2.90 -33.71
N ALA A 138 -10.56 -1.63 -33.64
CA ALA A 138 -9.99 -0.65 -32.71
C ALA A 138 -10.26 -1.03 -31.24
N MET A 139 -11.45 -1.57 -30.93
CA MET A 139 -11.77 -2.08 -29.59
C MET A 139 -10.88 -3.26 -29.20
N ALA A 140 -10.68 -4.23 -30.11
CA ALA A 140 -9.78 -5.37 -29.88
C ALA A 140 -8.31 -4.93 -29.69
N ILE A 141 -7.87 -3.90 -30.43
CA ILE A 141 -6.54 -3.29 -30.25
C ILE A 141 -6.43 -2.61 -28.88
N ILE A 142 -7.46 -1.91 -28.41
CA ILE A 142 -7.45 -1.25 -27.09
C ILE A 142 -7.48 -2.27 -25.95
N ASP A 143 -8.20 -3.37 -26.08
CA ASP A 143 -8.22 -4.46 -25.09
C ASP A 143 -6.86 -5.18 -24.98
N ALA A 144 -6.12 -5.28 -26.09
CA ALA A 144 -4.78 -5.88 -26.14
C ALA A 144 -3.64 -4.97 -25.62
N VAL A 145 -3.92 -3.72 -25.21
CA VAL A 145 -2.94 -2.77 -24.67
C VAL A 145 -2.73 -2.98 -23.17
N ASP A 146 -1.48 -3.05 -22.73
CA ASP A 146 -1.07 -3.09 -21.33
C ASP A 146 -1.13 -1.69 -20.66
N ASP A 147 -1.12 -1.61 -19.33
CA ASP A 147 -1.13 -0.35 -18.54
C ASP A 147 0.02 0.61 -18.92
N TYR A 148 1.12 0.08 -19.44
CA TYR A 148 2.26 0.87 -19.94
C TYR A 148 2.03 1.50 -21.32
N GLY A 149 1.01 1.09 -22.06
CA GLY A 149 0.66 1.55 -23.41
C GLY A 149 1.15 0.66 -24.57
N TYR A 150 1.64 -0.55 -24.29
CA TYR A 150 2.18 -1.49 -25.29
C TYR A 150 1.19 -2.58 -25.67
N LEU A 151 1.24 -3.07 -26.91
CA LEU A 151 0.48 -4.26 -27.32
C LEU A 151 1.11 -5.53 -26.71
N THR A 152 0.30 -6.33 -26.03
CA THR A 152 0.68 -7.64 -25.47
C THR A 152 0.61 -8.77 -26.51
N ILE A 153 -0.22 -8.58 -27.53
CA ILE A 153 -0.60 -9.56 -28.56
C ILE A 153 -0.10 -9.06 -29.92
N SER A 154 0.26 -9.96 -30.84
CA SER A 154 0.69 -9.55 -32.19
C SER A 154 -0.49 -9.16 -33.09
N THR A 155 -0.22 -8.42 -34.16
CA THR A 155 -1.24 -8.08 -35.17
C THR A 155 -1.74 -9.30 -35.95
N GLU A 156 -0.99 -10.41 -35.93
CA GLU A 156 -1.38 -11.69 -36.55
C GLU A 156 -2.38 -12.43 -35.65
N ASP A 157 -2.11 -12.51 -34.33
CA ASP A 157 -3.02 -13.11 -33.35
C ASP A 157 -4.36 -12.34 -33.25
N ILE A 158 -4.32 -11.00 -33.39
CA ILE A 158 -5.55 -10.18 -33.47
C ILE A 158 -6.36 -10.56 -34.71
N LEU A 159 -5.72 -10.84 -35.86
CA LEU A 159 -6.41 -11.32 -37.06
C LEU A 159 -7.05 -12.70 -36.82
N GLU A 160 -6.33 -13.64 -36.20
CA GLU A 160 -6.90 -14.97 -35.84
C GLU A 160 -8.09 -14.89 -34.89
N SER A 161 -8.24 -13.80 -34.12
CA SER A 161 -9.41 -13.58 -33.25
C SER A 161 -10.69 -13.18 -34.02
N PHE A 162 -10.57 -12.75 -35.28
CA PHE A 162 -11.69 -12.39 -36.14
C PHE A 162 -12.06 -13.53 -37.09
N ASP A 163 -13.22 -14.16 -36.87
CA ASP A 163 -13.80 -15.22 -37.72
C ASP A 163 -14.38 -14.70 -39.06
N ASN A 164 -13.94 -13.51 -39.51
CA ASN A 164 -14.38 -12.84 -40.73
C ASN A 164 -13.30 -12.90 -41.81
N GLU A 165 -13.52 -13.68 -42.87
CA GLU A 165 -12.62 -13.80 -44.04
C GLU A 165 -12.44 -12.49 -44.84
N GLU A 166 -13.17 -11.42 -44.51
CA GLU A 166 -13.10 -10.10 -45.17
C GLU A 166 -12.05 -9.14 -44.56
N ILE A 167 -11.51 -9.43 -43.36
CA ILE A 167 -10.56 -8.54 -42.67
C ILE A 167 -9.11 -8.90 -43.05
N GLU A 168 -8.41 -7.96 -43.69
CA GLU A 168 -7.00 -8.11 -44.05
C GLU A 168 -6.06 -7.50 -42.98
N LEU A 169 -4.84 -8.01 -42.89
CA LEU A 169 -3.80 -7.50 -41.98
C LEU A 169 -3.50 -6.00 -42.22
N GLU A 170 -3.61 -5.55 -43.48
CA GLU A 170 -3.44 -4.14 -43.85
C GLU A 170 -4.49 -3.22 -43.20
N GLU A 171 -5.73 -3.69 -43.00
CA GLU A 171 -6.79 -2.94 -42.31
C GLU A 171 -6.50 -2.81 -40.82
N ILE A 172 -6.09 -3.91 -40.18
CA ILE A 172 -5.67 -3.93 -38.76
C ILE A 172 -4.49 -2.98 -38.55
N GLU A 173 -3.51 -2.96 -39.47
CA GLU A 173 -2.41 -2.00 -39.43
C GLU A 173 -2.87 -0.54 -39.62
N ALA A 174 -3.85 -0.28 -40.49
CA ALA A 174 -4.39 1.07 -40.70
C ALA A 174 -5.13 1.59 -39.46
N VAL A 175 -5.99 0.76 -38.86
CA VAL A 175 -6.69 1.06 -37.61
C VAL A 175 -5.69 1.23 -36.46
N ARG A 176 -4.70 0.34 -36.33
CA ARG A 176 -3.60 0.46 -35.35
C ARG A 176 -2.84 1.78 -35.49
N LYS A 177 -2.45 2.18 -36.71
CA LYS A 177 -1.80 3.48 -36.96
C LYS A 177 -2.69 4.68 -36.60
N ARG A 178 -4.02 4.51 -36.64
CA ARG A 178 -4.97 5.53 -36.18
C ARG A 178 -5.08 5.58 -34.66
N VAL A 179 -5.17 4.44 -33.98
CA VAL A 179 -5.16 4.33 -32.51
C VAL A 179 -3.83 4.85 -31.93
N GLN A 180 -2.70 4.61 -32.59
CA GLN A 180 -1.39 5.15 -32.19
C GLN A 180 -1.30 6.69 -32.18
N GLN A 181 -2.20 7.39 -32.87
CA GLN A 181 -2.30 8.85 -32.88
C GLN A 181 -3.22 9.40 -31.79
N PHE A 182 -3.83 8.54 -30.97
CA PHE A 182 -4.60 8.96 -29.81
C PHE A 182 -3.68 9.55 -28.74
N ASP A 183 -4.25 10.35 -27.85
CA ASP A 183 -3.54 10.77 -26.65
C ASP A 183 -3.61 9.61 -25.64
N PRO A 184 -2.49 9.12 -25.07
CA PRO A 184 -1.12 9.58 -25.21
C PRO A 184 -0.39 8.95 -26.42
N LEU A 185 0.40 9.77 -27.12
CA LEU A 185 1.06 9.39 -28.38
C LEU A 185 2.00 8.18 -28.21
N GLY A 186 1.85 7.20 -29.10
CA GLY A 186 2.67 5.98 -29.12
C GLY A 186 2.08 4.80 -28.34
N VAL A 187 0.84 4.92 -27.84
CA VAL A 187 0.01 3.78 -27.40
C VAL A 187 -0.21 2.79 -28.55
N ALA A 188 -0.40 1.50 -28.24
CA ALA A 188 -0.56 0.42 -29.22
C ALA A 188 0.66 0.26 -30.16
N SER A 189 1.85 0.56 -29.64
CA SER A 189 3.13 0.19 -30.23
C SER A 189 3.52 -1.24 -29.82
N ASN A 190 4.23 -1.97 -30.70
CA ASN A 190 4.71 -3.32 -30.38
C ASN A 190 6.08 -3.25 -29.69
N ASN A 191 6.90 -2.28 -30.13
CA ASN A 191 8.25 -2.05 -29.63
C ASN A 191 8.40 -0.61 -29.12
N LEU A 192 9.30 -0.41 -28.14
CA LEU A 192 9.76 0.92 -27.71
C LEU A 192 10.25 1.76 -28.91
N GLN A 193 10.85 1.10 -29.90
CA GLN A 193 11.31 1.72 -31.15
C GLN A 193 10.15 2.42 -31.88
N ASP A 194 9.04 1.72 -32.13
CA ASP A 194 7.84 2.26 -32.79
C ASP A 194 7.27 3.44 -31.99
N CYS A 195 7.17 3.28 -30.66
CA CYS A 195 6.66 4.30 -29.75
C CYS A 195 7.43 5.62 -29.87
N LEU A 196 8.76 5.56 -29.73
CA LEU A 196 9.63 6.74 -29.80
C LEU A 196 9.70 7.33 -31.21
N LEU A 197 9.70 6.50 -32.26
CA LEU A 197 9.67 6.97 -33.65
C LEU A 197 8.37 7.70 -33.97
N LEU A 198 7.23 7.23 -33.46
CA LEU A 198 5.93 7.86 -33.67
C LEU A 198 5.81 9.19 -32.91
N GLN A 199 6.29 9.24 -31.65
CA GLN A 199 6.40 10.51 -30.93
C GLN A 199 7.30 11.51 -31.69
N LEU A 200 8.48 11.10 -32.17
CA LEU A 200 9.35 11.95 -33.02
C LEU A 200 8.79 12.26 -34.41
N ALA A 201 7.78 11.55 -34.90
CA ALA A 201 7.09 11.88 -36.14
C ALA A 201 6.15 13.09 -35.99
N THR A 202 5.68 13.38 -34.78
CA THR A 202 4.83 14.55 -34.50
C THR A 202 5.61 15.86 -34.30
N PHE A 203 6.93 15.78 -34.07
CA PHE A 203 7.77 16.97 -33.94
C PHE A 203 7.96 17.70 -35.29
N PRO A 204 8.02 19.05 -35.31
CA PRO A 204 8.27 19.81 -36.54
C PRO A 204 9.63 19.44 -37.18
N GLU A 205 9.65 19.29 -38.51
CA GLU A 205 10.86 18.99 -39.33
C GLU A 205 12.04 19.96 -39.08
N ASP A 206 11.76 21.18 -38.61
CA ASP A 206 12.74 22.24 -38.32
C ASP A 206 13.39 22.09 -36.93
N THR A 207 12.98 21.10 -36.12
CA THR A 207 13.63 20.83 -34.83
C THR A 207 14.99 20.15 -35.04
N PRO A 208 16.06 20.65 -34.40
CA PRO A 208 17.43 20.27 -34.74
C PRO A 208 17.74 18.84 -34.27
N TRP A 209 18.62 18.16 -35.01
CA TRP A 209 19.05 16.76 -34.80
C TRP A 209 17.94 15.69 -34.90
N LEU A 210 16.71 16.02 -35.31
CA LEU A 210 15.61 15.06 -35.51
C LEU A 210 15.98 13.87 -36.41
N LYS A 211 16.65 14.14 -37.53
CA LYS A 211 17.01 13.14 -38.55
C LYS A 211 18.06 12.16 -38.02
N GLU A 212 18.94 12.65 -37.16
CA GLU A 212 19.97 11.87 -36.48
C GLU A 212 19.35 11.05 -35.33
N ALA A 213 18.42 11.63 -34.56
CA ALA A 213 17.67 10.91 -33.53
C ALA A 213 16.83 9.77 -34.12
N LYS A 214 16.13 10.01 -35.24
CA LYS A 214 15.40 8.97 -35.98
C LYS A 214 16.33 7.85 -36.44
N LEU A 215 17.48 8.17 -37.05
CA LEU A 215 18.49 7.18 -37.47
C LEU A 215 19.07 6.37 -36.30
N VAL A 216 19.34 7.02 -35.17
CA VAL A 216 19.82 6.34 -33.95
C VAL A 216 18.78 5.38 -33.39
N LEU A 217 17.49 5.71 -33.50
CA LEU A 217 16.41 4.83 -33.08
C LEU A 217 16.10 3.71 -34.08
N THR A 218 16.20 3.92 -35.40
CA THR A 218 15.98 2.84 -36.38
C THR A 218 17.08 1.79 -36.37
N ASP A 219 18.35 2.22 -36.31
CA ASP A 219 19.48 1.34 -36.61
C ASP A 219 20.28 0.93 -35.37
N TYR A 220 20.20 1.70 -34.28
CA TYR A 220 21.14 1.61 -33.15
C TYR A 220 20.49 1.50 -31.75
N ILE A 221 19.20 1.15 -31.65
CA ILE A 221 18.50 1.08 -30.36
C ILE A 221 19.11 0.06 -29.38
N ASP A 222 19.58 -1.10 -29.86
CA ASP A 222 20.28 -2.10 -29.03
C ASP A 222 21.64 -1.61 -28.52
N GLN A 223 22.37 -0.86 -29.37
CA GLN A 223 23.64 -0.24 -28.99
C GLN A 223 23.42 0.90 -27.98
N LEU A 224 22.31 1.62 -28.11
CA LEU A 224 21.88 2.68 -27.19
C LEU A 224 21.50 2.10 -25.82
N GLY A 225 20.77 0.98 -25.78
CA GLY A 225 20.45 0.24 -24.56
C GLY A 225 21.71 -0.25 -23.83
N ASN A 226 22.69 -0.76 -24.57
CA ASN A 226 24.00 -1.15 -24.02
C ASN A 226 24.92 0.04 -23.68
N ARG A 227 24.56 1.26 -24.11
CA ARG A 227 25.33 2.51 -23.95
C ARG A 227 26.70 2.49 -24.62
N ASP A 228 26.84 1.74 -25.71
CA ASP A 228 28.07 1.66 -26.50
C ASP A 228 28.20 2.82 -27.50
N TYR A 229 28.13 4.05 -26.98
CA TYR A 229 28.20 5.30 -27.76
C TYR A 229 29.38 5.40 -28.72
N LYS A 230 30.48 4.67 -28.47
CA LYS A 230 31.65 4.60 -29.36
C LYS A 230 31.40 3.87 -30.67
N LEU A 231 30.52 2.85 -30.66
CA LEU A 231 30.10 2.16 -31.88
C LEU A 231 29.14 3.07 -32.67
N ILE A 232 28.14 3.63 -31.99
CA ILE A 232 27.20 4.61 -32.58
C ILE A 232 27.92 5.77 -33.26
N ILE A 233 28.89 6.43 -32.61
CA ILE A 233 29.71 7.50 -33.21
C ILE A 233 30.42 7.05 -34.49
N LYS A 234 30.93 5.81 -34.50
CA LYS A 234 31.71 5.27 -35.63
C LYS A 234 30.81 4.83 -36.80
N GLU A 235 29.64 4.28 -36.51
CA GLU A 235 28.73 3.71 -37.50
C GLU A 235 27.79 4.78 -38.07
N ALA A 236 27.19 5.62 -37.21
CA ALA A 236 26.36 6.76 -37.63
C ALA A 236 27.17 7.95 -38.20
N LYS A 237 28.51 7.94 -38.05
CA LYS A 237 29.45 9.00 -38.52
C LYS A 237 29.19 10.40 -37.93
N LEU A 238 28.54 10.47 -36.78
CA LEU A 238 28.25 11.71 -36.04
C LEU A 238 29.43 12.14 -35.15
N LYS A 239 29.54 13.43 -34.86
CA LYS A 239 30.46 13.91 -33.81
C LYS A 239 29.86 13.65 -32.42
N GLU A 240 30.73 13.56 -31.41
CA GLU A 240 30.33 13.34 -30.01
C GLU A 240 29.39 14.44 -29.47
N ALA A 241 29.52 15.68 -29.96
CA ALA A 241 28.62 16.79 -29.62
C ALA A 241 27.21 16.63 -30.23
N GLU A 242 27.14 16.28 -31.53
CA GLU A 242 25.90 16.07 -32.28
C GLU A 242 25.10 14.91 -31.66
N LEU A 243 25.76 13.78 -31.37
CA LEU A 243 25.14 12.66 -30.67
C LEU A 243 24.66 13.05 -29.25
N LYS A 244 25.37 13.93 -28.54
CA LYS A 244 24.95 14.39 -27.20
C LYS A 244 23.68 15.25 -27.25
N GLU A 245 23.42 15.94 -28.36
CA GLU A 245 22.20 16.74 -28.54
C GLU A 245 21.03 15.87 -29.02
N ALA A 246 21.25 14.95 -29.97
CA ALA A 246 20.27 13.92 -30.34
C ALA A 246 19.83 13.05 -29.13
N LEU A 247 20.77 12.67 -28.25
CA LEU A 247 20.47 11.91 -27.03
C LEU A 247 19.67 12.69 -25.99
N LYS A 248 19.80 14.03 -25.93
CA LYS A 248 18.95 14.86 -25.06
C LYS A 248 17.51 14.87 -25.56
N LEU A 249 17.32 14.98 -26.88
CA LEU A 249 15.99 14.93 -27.51
C LEU A 249 15.31 13.58 -27.23
N ILE A 250 16.02 12.46 -27.42
CA ILE A 250 15.48 11.11 -27.11
C ILE A 250 15.15 10.96 -25.61
N GLN A 251 15.91 11.59 -24.70
CA GLN A 251 15.65 11.56 -23.25
C GLN A 251 14.47 12.45 -22.80
N GLN A 252 13.90 13.28 -23.69
CA GLN A 252 12.68 14.06 -23.42
C GLN A 252 11.40 13.35 -23.87
N LEU A 253 11.51 12.20 -24.53
CA LEU A 253 10.39 11.37 -24.97
C LEU A 253 9.90 10.50 -23.81
N ASP A 254 8.60 10.21 -23.80
CA ASP A 254 7.96 9.38 -22.78
C ASP A 254 7.93 7.91 -23.22
N PRO A 255 8.77 7.02 -22.64
CA PRO A 255 8.86 5.62 -23.06
C PRO A 255 7.71 4.75 -22.51
N ARG A 256 6.78 5.32 -21.74
CA ARG A 256 5.63 4.62 -21.14
C ARG A 256 4.44 5.58 -21.12
N PRO A 257 3.76 5.77 -22.26
CA PRO A 257 2.71 6.77 -22.38
C PRO A 257 1.49 6.47 -21.48
N GLY A 258 1.19 5.20 -21.19
CA GLY A 258 0.06 4.79 -20.34
C GLY A 258 0.15 5.24 -18.87
N SER A 259 1.37 5.30 -18.30
CA SER A 259 1.62 5.69 -16.91
C SER A 259 1.29 7.17 -16.59
N ARG A 260 0.88 7.97 -17.58
CA ARG A 260 0.38 9.35 -17.36
C ARG A 260 -1.10 9.39 -16.98
N ILE A 261 -1.84 8.33 -17.28
CA ILE A 261 -3.31 8.24 -17.11
C ILE A 261 -3.67 7.21 -16.04
N ALA A 262 -3.00 6.05 -16.06
CA ALA A 262 -3.15 5.07 -15.00
C ALA A 262 -2.62 5.64 -13.67
N ALA A 263 -3.54 5.95 -12.76
CA ALA A 263 -3.19 6.28 -11.38
C ALA A 263 -2.73 5.00 -10.67
N GLU A 264 -1.42 4.84 -10.46
CA GLU A 264 -0.90 3.81 -9.58
C GLU A 264 -1.47 4.01 -8.16
N HIS A 265 -2.37 3.13 -7.76
CA HIS A 265 -2.88 3.11 -6.40
C HIS A 265 -1.77 2.56 -5.50
N ALA A 266 -1.15 3.43 -4.71
CA ALA A 266 -0.15 3.01 -3.76
C ALA A 266 -0.80 2.09 -2.71
N GLU A 267 -0.44 0.80 -2.71
CA GLU A 267 -0.93 -0.14 -1.70
C GLU A 267 -0.42 0.26 -0.30
N TYR A 268 -1.32 0.82 0.51
CA TYR A 268 -1.02 1.21 1.88
C TYR A 268 -0.98 -0.01 2.80
N VAL A 269 0.24 -0.41 3.21
CA VAL A 269 0.43 -1.46 4.21
C VAL A 269 0.12 -0.91 5.60
N ILE A 270 -1.00 -1.32 6.19
CA ILE A 270 -1.35 -0.98 7.57
C ILE A 270 -0.39 -1.70 8.53
N PRO A 271 0.37 -0.99 9.39
CA PRO A 271 1.33 -1.59 10.30
C PRO A 271 0.67 -2.14 11.57
N ASP A 272 1.11 -3.31 12.04
CA ASP A 272 0.70 -3.93 13.32
C ASP A 272 1.31 -3.20 14.53
N VAL A 273 2.58 -2.77 14.40
CA VAL A 273 3.40 -2.24 15.50
C VAL A 273 4.03 -0.93 15.07
N SER A 274 3.95 0.09 15.92
CA SER A 274 4.62 1.37 15.75
C SER A 274 5.80 1.52 16.72
N VAL A 275 6.92 2.03 16.22
CA VAL A 275 8.13 2.31 17.00
C VAL A 275 8.50 3.77 16.84
N PHE A 276 8.62 4.47 17.97
CA PHE A 276 9.02 5.87 18.02
C PHE A 276 10.01 6.12 19.16
N LYS A 277 10.73 7.25 19.08
CA LYS A 277 11.73 7.63 20.09
C LYS A 277 11.14 8.70 21.00
N ASP A 278 10.82 8.33 22.22
CA ASP A 278 10.30 9.23 23.26
C ASP A 278 11.36 9.46 24.35
N HIS A 279 11.59 10.74 24.70
CA HIS A 279 12.61 11.18 25.67
C HIS A 279 13.98 10.46 25.56
N GLY A 280 14.40 10.12 24.34
CA GLY A 280 15.67 9.44 24.05
C GLY A 280 15.63 7.91 24.16
N LYS A 281 14.49 7.31 24.55
CA LYS A 281 14.27 5.86 24.59
C LYS A 281 13.41 5.41 23.42
N TRP A 282 13.65 4.21 22.91
CA TRP A 282 12.80 3.59 21.91
C TRP A 282 11.58 2.96 22.59
N VAL A 283 10.38 3.40 22.20
CA VAL A 283 9.10 2.90 22.69
C VAL A 283 8.42 2.15 21.56
N VAL A 284 7.81 1.00 21.90
CA VAL A 284 7.13 0.10 20.99
C VAL A 284 5.67 -0.02 21.42
N THR A 285 4.76 0.34 20.53
CA THR A 285 3.31 0.32 20.74
C THR A 285 2.63 -0.53 19.66
N ILE A 286 1.55 -1.21 20.01
CA ILE A 286 0.68 -1.89 19.03
C ILE A 286 -0.24 -0.84 18.42
N ASN A 287 -0.54 -0.95 17.13
CA ASN A 287 -1.56 -0.13 16.48
C ASN A 287 -2.97 -0.60 16.90
N PRO A 288 -3.74 0.19 17.66
CA PRO A 288 -5.08 -0.23 18.10
C PRO A 288 -6.05 -0.44 16.93
N ASP A 289 -5.86 0.27 15.82
CA ASP A 289 -6.76 0.22 14.67
C ASP A 289 -6.62 -1.09 13.87
N SER A 290 -5.54 -1.85 14.11
CA SER A 290 -5.27 -3.13 13.45
C SER A 290 -5.97 -4.34 14.09
N VAL A 291 -6.53 -4.20 15.29
CA VAL A 291 -7.20 -5.27 16.02
C VAL A 291 -8.38 -4.70 16.82
N PRO A 292 -9.65 -5.02 16.48
CA PRO A 292 -10.80 -4.53 17.22
C PRO A 292 -10.76 -5.05 18.66
N ARG A 293 -11.14 -4.19 19.61
CA ARG A 293 -11.23 -4.57 21.02
C ARG A 293 -12.47 -5.41 21.23
N LEU A 294 -12.29 -6.67 21.62
CA LEU A 294 -13.40 -7.60 21.89
C LEU A 294 -13.76 -7.59 23.38
N LYS A 295 -15.05 -7.44 23.68
CA LYS A 295 -15.64 -7.61 25.00
C LYS A 295 -16.63 -8.78 25.01
N VAL A 296 -16.93 -9.26 26.21
CA VAL A 296 -18.01 -10.24 26.43
C VAL A 296 -19.26 -9.50 26.89
N ASN A 297 -20.39 -9.69 26.20
CA ASN A 297 -21.67 -9.13 26.62
C ASN A 297 -22.03 -9.68 28.02
N GLN A 298 -22.08 -8.78 29.01
CA GLN A 298 -22.33 -9.15 30.41
C GLN A 298 -23.81 -9.48 30.68
N GLN A 299 -24.73 -8.92 29.89
CA GLN A 299 -26.18 -9.16 30.00
C GLN A 299 -26.51 -10.61 29.62
N TYR A 300 -26.03 -11.08 28.46
CA TYR A 300 -26.18 -12.46 28.04
C TYR A 300 -25.38 -13.44 28.90
N ALA A 301 -24.18 -13.05 29.38
CA ALA A 301 -23.42 -13.86 30.34
C ALA A 301 -24.17 -14.07 31.68
N ALA A 302 -25.06 -13.17 32.09
CA ALA A 302 -25.86 -13.33 33.30
C ALA A 302 -26.94 -14.42 33.17
N LEU A 303 -27.49 -14.63 31.97
CA LEU A 303 -28.49 -15.66 31.68
C LEU A 303 -27.92 -17.09 31.80
N GLY A 304 -26.61 -17.27 31.61
CA GLY A 304 -25.90 -18.55 31.76
C GLY A 304 -25.81 -19.11 33.19
N LYS A 305 -26.49 -18.50 34.18
CA LYS A 305 -26.49 -18.93 35.60
C LYS A 305 -27.50 -20.05 35.92
N GLY A 306 -28.30 -20.50 34.96
CA GLY A 306 -29.23 -21.64 35.13
C GLY A 306 -28.60 -23.03 34.97
N ASN A 307 -29.42 -24.07 34.88
CA ASN A 307 -28.99 -25.44 34.61
C ASN A 307 -29.75 -26.08 33.43
N SER A 308 -30.34 -25.24 32.55
CA SER A 308 -31.01 -25.66 31.31
C SER A 308 -30.02 -26.00 30.20
N SER A 309 -30.51 -26.61 29.12
CA SER A 309 -29.79 -26.74 27.83
C SER A 309 -29.18 -25.42 27.39
N ASP A 310 -29.97 -24.35 27.47
CA ASP A 310 -29.63 -23.03 26.97
C ASP A 310 -28.57 -22.37 27.87
N SER A 311 -28.60 -22.70 29.18
CA SER A 311 -27.52 -22.34 30.11
C SER A 311 -26.20 -23.05 29.80
N GLN A 312 -26.24 -24.26 29.22
CA GLN A 312 -25.03 -24.97 28.76
C GLN A 312 -24.49 -24.36 27.47
N TYR A 313 -25.36 -24.01 26.52
CA TYR A 313 -25.01 -23.30 25.29
C TYR A 313 -24.34 -21.93 25.58
N ILE A 314 -24.95 -21.11 26.44
CA ILE A 314 -24.35 -19.84 26.87
C ILE A 314 -22.99 -20.08 27.55
N ARG A 315 -22.80 -21.20 28.26
CA ARG A 315 -21.50 -21.53 28.89
C ARG A 315 -20.43 -21.99 27.90
N SER A 316 -20.76 -22.77 26.87
CA SER A 316 -19.79 -23.15 25.82
C SER A 316 -19.33 -21.91 25.07
N ASN A 317 -20.28 -21.11 24.60
CA ASN A 317 -20.03 -19.89 23.85
C ASN A 317 -19.24 -18.86 24.70
N LEU A 318 -19.50 -18.79 26.02
CA LEU A 318 -18.75 -17.93 26.94
C LEU A 318 -17.32 -18.43 27.17
N GLN A 319 -17.10 -19.75 27.19
CA GLN A 319 -15.76 -20.33 27.27
C GLN A 319 -14.99 -20.08 25.98
N GLU A 320 -15.62 -20.22 24.82
CA GLU A 320 -15.04 -19.94 23.51
C GLU A 320 -14.71 -18.45 23.34
N ALA A 321 -15.62 -17.53 23.68
CA ALA A 321 -15.40 -16.09 23.68
C ALA A 321 -14.21 -15.69 24.58
N LYS A 322 -14.19 -16.16 25.84
CA LYS A 322 -13.07 -15.89 26.75
C LYS A 322 -11.76 -16.50 26.29
N TRP A 323 -11.82 -17.66 25.64
CA TRP A 323 -10.64 -18.32 25.08
C TRP A 323 -10.08 -17.54 23.88
N LEU A 324 -10.95 -17.05 22.98
CA LEU A 324 -10.58 -16.21 21.85
C LEU A 324 -9.94 -14.89 22.31
N ILE A 325 -10.59 -14.17 23.24
CA ILE A 325 -10.05 -12.93 23.82
C ILE A 325 -8.68 -13.17 24.44
N LYS A 326 -8.52 -14.23 25.25
CA LYS A 326 -7.22 -14.58 25.85
C LYS A 326 -6.17 -14.97 24.80
N SER A 327 -6.57 -15.63 23.71
CA SER A 327 -5.68 -15.96 22.59
C SER A 327 -5.21 -14.70 21.85
N LEU A 328 -6.10 -13.72 21.67
CA LEU A 328 -5.82 -12.43 21.06
C LEU A 328 -4.91 -11.56 21.94
N GLU A 329 -5.19 -11.48 23.24
CA GLU A 329 -4.31 -10.85 24.23
C GLU A 329 -2.91 -11.50 24.22
N SER A 330 -2.84 -12.83 24.18
CA SER A 330 -1.56 -13.55 24.11
C SER A 330 -0.81 -13.32 22.78
N ARG A 331 -1.52 -13.16 21.65
CA ARG A 331 -0.91 -12.73 20.37
C ARG A 331 -0.32 -11.33 20.50
N ASN A 332 -1.09 -10.40 21.04
CA ASN A 332 -0.67 -9.01 21.20
C ASN A 332 0.53 -8.89 22.16
N GLU A 333 0.50 -9.60 23.28
CA GLU A 333 1.62 -9.63 24.24
C GLU A 333 2.88 -10.26 23.63
N THR A 334 2.76 -11.36 22.89
CA THR A 334 3.92 -12.02 22.25
C THR A 334 4.50 -11.18 21.10
N LEU A 335 3.66 -10.58 20.26
CA LEU A 335 4.10 -9.64 19.21
C LEU A 335 4.85 -8.44 19.81
N LEU A 336 4.33 -7.85 20.88
CA LEU A 336 4.96 -6.72 21.57
C LEU A 336 6.26 -7.11 22.29
N LYS A 337 6.36 -8.32 22.86
CA LYS A 337 7.63 -8.85 23.43
C LYS A 337 8.69 -9.05 22.35
N VAL A 338 8.32 -9.70 21.23
CA VAL A 338 9.23 -9.95 20.09
C VAL A 338 9.67 -8.61 19.48
N ALA A 339 8.74 -7.69 19.23
CA ALA A 339 9.07 -6.37 18.68
C ALA A 339 9.99 -5.55 19.61
N LYS A 340 9.77 -5.58 20.93
CA LYS A 340 10.69 -4.95 21.90
C LYS A 340 12.09 -5.58 21.84
N CYS A 341 12.19 -6.91 21.88
CA CYS A 341 13.49 -7.60 21.80
C CYS A 341 14.26 -7.24 20.51
N ILE A 342 13.57 -7.22 19.36
CA ILE A 342 14.15 -6.80 18.07
C ILE A 342 14.66 -5.34 18.15
N VAL A 343 13.85 -4.42 18.67
CA VAL A 343 14.22 -2.99 18.82
C VAL A 343 15.39 -2.79 19.78
N GLU A 344 15.51 -3.60 20.83
CA GLU A 344 16.62 -3.50 21.79
C GLU A 344 17.97 -3.98 21.24
N HIS A 345 17.96 -5.04 20.43
CA HIS A 345 19.15 -5.53 19.75
C HIS A 345 19.55 -4.65 18.56
N GLN A 346 18.56 -4.14 17.81
CA GLN A 346 18.77 -3.36 16.58
C GLN A 346 18.80 -1.83 16.82
N ARG A 347 19.05 -1.35 18.05
CA ARG A 347 19.08 0.10 18.36
C ARG A 347 19.93 0.91 17.37
N ASP A 348 21.08 0.38 16.98
CA ASP A 348 22.00 1.01 16.02
C ASP A 348 21.35 1.20 14.63
N PHE A 349 20.52 0.26 14.17
CA PHE A 349 19.73 0.42 12.94
C PHE A 349 18.72 1.57 13.05
N PHE A 350 18.04 1.71 14.18
CA PHE A 350 17.06 2.77 14.37
C PHE A 350 17.70 4.16 14.47
N GLU A 351 18.97 4.26 14.90
CA GLU A 351 19.71 5.52 14.99
C GLU A 351 20.47 5.88 13.69
N TYR A 352 21.22 4.93 13.11
CA TYR A 352 22.07 5.20 11.94
C TYR A 352 21.46 4.73 10.61
N GLY A 353 20.37 3.95 10.64
CA GLY A 353 19.71 3.36 9.47
C GLY A 353 20.25 1.98 9.10
N GLU A 354 19.90 1.51 7.89
CA GLU A 354 20.31 0.22 7.32
C GLU A 354 21.82 -0.06 7.39
N GLU A 355 22.65 0.98 7.45
CA GLU A 355 24.12 0.89 7.51
C GLU A 355 24.65 0.19 8.79
N ALA A 356 23.96 0.33 9.92
CA ALA A 356 24.40 -0.21 11.21
C ALA A 356 23.58 -1.42 11.67
N MET A 357 22.95 -2.12 10.72
CA MET A 357 22.11 -3.29 11.00
C MET A 357 22.95 -4.47 11.47
N LYS A 358 22.70 -4.94 12.70
CA LYS A 358 23.37 -6.11 13.26
C LYS A 358 22.72 -7.38 12.71
N PRO A 359 23.48 -8.45 12.43
CA PRO A 359 22.86 -9.75 12.19
C PRO A 359 22.20 -10.25 13.48
N MET A 360 21.13 -11.02 13.31
CA MET A 360 20.32 -11.59 14.39
C MET A 360 19.69 -12.88 13.86
N VAL A 361 19.72 -13.94 14.66
CA VAL A 361 19.08 -15.23 14.34
C VAL A 361 17.80 -15.35 15.15
N LEU A 362 16.80 -16.07 14.61
CA LEU A 362 15.54 -16.34 15.30
C LEU A 362 15.74 -17.04 16.66
N ASN A 363 16.81 -17.83 16.79
CA ASN A 363 17.21 -18.52 18.02
C ASN A 363 17.63 -17.56 19.15
N ASP A 364 18.20 -16.39 18.83
CA ASP A 364 18.65 -15.44 19.85
C ASP A 364 17.42 -14.81 20.53
N VAL A 365 16.46 -14.36 19.73
CA VAL A 365 15.15 -13.87 20.20
C VAL A 365 14.32 -14.97 20.88
N ALA A 366 14.49 -16.23 20.48
CA ALA A 366 13.84 -17.39 21.12
C ALA A 366 14.29 -17.58 22.58
N LEU A 367 15.58 -17.42 22.84
CA LEU A 367 16.15 -17.53 24.18
C LEU A 367 15.72 -16.36 25.08
N ASP A 368 15.69 -15.13 24.56
CA ASP A 368 15.32 -13.95 25.35
C ASP A 368 13.83 -13.86 25.69
N VAL A 369 12.96 -14.39 24.82
CA VAL A 369 11.50 -14.35 24.99
C VAL A 369 10.96 -15.65 25.64
N ASP A 370 11.81 -16.65 25.90
CA ASP A 370 11.48 -18.00 26.40
C ASP A 370 10.39 -18.69 25.55
N MET A 371 10.56 -18.62 24.23
CA MET A 371 9.59 -19.08 23.24
C MET A 371 10.25 -19.89 22.14
N HIS A 372 9.58 -20.92 21.62
CA HIS A 372 10.13 -21.76 20.56
C HIS A 372 10.37 -20.96 19.27
N GLU A 373 11.49 -21.23 18.57
CA GLU A 373 11.88 -20.57 17.30
C GLU A 373 10.73 -20.58 16.29
N SER A 374 10.06 -21.73 16.14
CA SER A 374 8.89 -21.89 15.26
C SER A 374 7.70 -20.98 15.59
N THR A 375 7.60 -20.45 16.81
CA THR A 375 6.56 -19.49 17.19
C THR A 375 6.97 -18.07 16.79
N ILE A 376 8.24 -17.70 16.98
CA ILE A 376 8.75 -16.39 16.54
C ILE A 376 8.77 -16.30 15.01
N SER A 377 9.15 -17.37 14.31
CA SER A 377 9.06 -17.44 12.85
C SER A 377 7.63 -17.23 12.33
N ARG A 378 6.60 -17.65 13.09
CA ARG A 378 5.18 -17.44 12.78
C ARG A 378 4.71 -16.02 13.07
N VAL A 379 5.14 -15.45 14.20
CA VAL A 379 4.78 -14.08 14.63
C VAL A 379 5.49 -13.00 13.81
N THR A 380 6.62 -13.32 13.16
CA THR A 380 7.40 -12.35 12.37
C THR A 380 7.05 -12.32 10.88
N THR A 381 6.35 -13.33 10.36
CA THR A 381 5.87 -13.38 8.97
C THR A 381 4.58 -12.58 8.77
N GLN A 382 4.52 -11.80 7.69
CA GLN A 382 3.35 -10.98 7.34
C GLN A 382 2.90 -10.08 8.50
N LYS A 383 3.86 -9.51 9.24
CA LYS A 383 3.65 -8.50 10.28
C LYS A 383 4.59 -7.33 10.04
N TYR A 384 4.05 -6.12 10.08
CA TYR A 384 4.75 -4.92 9.68
C TYR A 384 4.96 -3.96 10.86
N MET A 385 6.18 -3.46 10.95
CA MET A 385 6.62 -2.48 11.93
C MET A 385 6.75 -1.11 11.23
N HIS A 386 5.95 -0.14 11.67
CA HIS A 386 6.15 1.26 11.31
C HIS A 386 7.30 1.85 12.13
N THR A 387 8.28 2.41 11.43
CA THR A 387 9.47 3.05 12.02
C THR A 387 9.60 4.47 11.47
N PRO A 388 10.38 5.37 12.11
CA PRO A 388 10.59 6.73 11.59
C PRO A 388 11.27 6.80 10.22
N ARG A 389 11.72 5.67 9.67
CA ARG A 389 12.39 5.55 8.36
C ARG A 389 11.55 4.81 7.31
N GLY A 390 10.34 4.37 7.64
CA GLY A 390 9.47 3.57 6.78
C GLY A 390 8.89 2.34 7.47
N ILE A 391 8.12 1.57 6.70
CA ILE A 391 7.46 0.34 7.15
C ILE A 391 8.33 -0.87 6.75
N PHE A 392 8.60 -1.77 7.70
CA PHE A 392 9.42 -2.97 7.46
C PHE A 392 8.68 -4.22 7.96
N GLU A 393 8.73 -5.33 7.22
CA GLU A 393 8.31 -6.63 7.76
C GLU A 393 9.22 -7.00 8.93
N LEU A 394 8.68 -7.50 10.04
CA LEU A 394 9.47 -7.96 11.20
C LEU A 394 10.55 -8.98 10.81
N LYS A 395 10.27 -9.81 9.79
CA LYS A 395 11.22 -10.75 9.20
C LYS A 395 12.47 -10.10 8.60
N TYR A 396 12.40 -8.84 8.13
CA TYR A 396 13.54 -8.12 7.54
C TYR A 396 14.72 -8.01 8.51
N PHE A 397 14.44 -7.92 9.81
CA PHE A 397 15.47 -7.79 10.86
C PHE A 397 16.33 -9.04 11.05
N PHE A 398 15.85 -10.21 10.60
CA PHE A 398 16.57 -11.47 10.68
C PHE A 398 17.40 -11.69 9.42
N SER A 399 18.71 -11.51 9.55
CA SER A 399 19.65 -11.54 8.43
C SER A 399 20.82 -12.47 8.70
N SER A 400 21.33 -13.11 7.64
CA SER A 400 22.54 -13.93 7.70
C SER A 400 23.75 -13.08 8.09
N HIS A 401 24.50 -13.51 9.11
CA HIS A 401 25.79 -12.93 9.45
C HIS A 401 26.83 -13.19 8.35
N VAL A 402 27.76 -12.24 8.18
CA VAL A 402 29.01 -12.39 7.45
C VAL A 402 30.14 -12.01 8.40
N SER A 403 31.09 -12.92 8.59
CA SER A 403 32.23 -12.72 9.48
C SER A 403 33.15 -11.60 8.98
N THR A 404 33.60 -10.72 9.87
CA THR A 404 34.65 -9.73 9.60
C THR A 404 35.92 -10.08 10.37
N ASP A 405 37.08 -9.65 9.86
CA ASP A 405 38.40 -9.96 10.45
C ASP A 405 38.60 -9.30 11.83
N ASN A 406 37.85 -8.24 12.12
CA ASN A 406 37.90 -7.50 13.39
C ASN A 406 37.03 -8.12 14.51
N GLY A 407 36.47 -9.32 14.32
CA GLY A 407 35.57 -9.96 15.29
C GLY A 407 34.19 -9.32 15.40
N GLY A 408 33.83 -8.43 14.45
CA GLY A 408 32.47 -7.97 14.26
C GLY A 408 31.70 -8.86 13.28
N GLU A 409 30.38 -8.84 13.36
CA GLU A 409 29.51 -9.50 12.38
C GLU A 409 28.73 -8.45 11.60
N CYS A 410 28.83 -8.49 10.27
CA CYS A 410 28.05 -7.61 9.40
C CYS A 410 26.88 -8.36 8.79
N SER A 411 25.71 -7.73 8.76
CA SER A 411 24.53 -8.26 8.07
C SER A 411 24.66 -8.11 6.54
N SER A 412 24.04 -9.03 5.79
CA SER A 412 23.99 -8.92 4.33
C SER A 412 23.16 -7.71 3.84
N THR A 413 22.24 -7.22 4.67
CA THR A 413 21.47 -5.98 4.47
C THR A 413 22.36 -4.74 4.61
N ALA A 414 23.17 -4.63 5.67
CA ALA A 414 24.14 -3.53 5.81
C ALA A 414 25.13 -3.49 4.63
N ILE A 415 25.62 -4.65 4.17
CA ILE A 415 26.49 -4.72 2.98
C ILE A 415 25.77 -4.19 1.72
N ARG A 416 24.49 -4.51 1.52
CA ARG A 416 23.69 -3.97 0.39
C ARG A 416 23.49 -2.46 0.51
N ALA A 417 23.17 -1.94 1.69
CA ALA A 417 23.01 -0.51 1.94
C ALA A 417 24.33 0.25 1.70
N LEU A 418 25.47 -0.30 2.15
CA LEU A 418 26.79 0.28 1.94
C LEU A 418 27.19 0.26 0.45
N ILE A 419 26.90 -0.83 -0.27
CA ILE A 419 27.06 -0.86 -1.74
C ILE A 419 26.19 0.22 -2.40
N LYS A 420 24.92 0.36 -2.03
CA LYS A 420 24.01 1.40 -2.55
C LYS A 420 24.56 2.81 -2.29
N LYS A 421 25.12 3.07 -1.11
CA LYS A 421 25.76 4.35 -0.74
C LYS A 421 27.06 4.61 -1.52
N LEU A 422 27.92 3.61 -1.67
CA LEU A 422 29.15 3.73 -2.48
C LEU A 422 28.86 3.95 -3.97
N VAL A 423 27.79 3.35 -4.50
CA VAL A 423 27.33 3.58 -5.87
C VAL A 423 26.68 4.96 -6.01
N ALA A 424 25.87 5.41 -5.05
CA ALA A 424 25.27 6.74 -5.07
C ALA A 424 26.31 7.87 -4.96
N ALA A 425 27.41 7.64 -4.25
CA ALA A 425 28.54 8.57 -4.13
C ALA A 425 29.58 8.43 -5.27
N GLU A 426 29.33 7.63 -6.31
CA GLU A 426 30.31 7.39 -7.36
C GLU A 426 30.35 8.50 -8.43
N ASN A 427 31.48 8.60 -9.14
CA ASN A 427 31.60 9.49 -10.28
C ASN A 427 31.02 8.81 -11.54
N SER A 428 29.96 9.39 -12.09
CA SER A 428 29.21 8.91 -13.28
C SER A 428 30.07 8.70 -14.54
N ALA A 429 31.17 9.45 -14.70
CA ALA A 429 32.08 9.32 -15.84
C ALA A 429 33.05 8.14 -15.70
N LYS A 430 33.28 7.66 -14.47
CA LYS A 430 34.14 6.51 -14.16
C LYS A 430 33.56 5.70 -12.98
N PRO A 431 32.48 4.94 -13.21
CA PRO A 431 31.83 4.16 -12.17
C PRO A 431 32.78 3.12 -11.55
N LEU A 432 32.54 2.80 -10.29
CA LEU A 432 33.33 1.85 -9.52
C LEU A 432 33.07 0.43 -10.01
N SER A 433 34.15 -0.28 -10.38
CA SER A 433 34.09 -1.70 -10.71
C SER A 433 33.84 -2.55 -9.46
N ASP A 434 33.16 -3.68 -9.61
CA ASP A 434 32.87 -4.61 -8.50
C ASP A 434 34.15 -5.05 -7.74
N SER A 435 35.30 -5.10 -8.43
CA SER A 435 36.63 -5.34 -7.82
C SER A 435 37.13 -4.20 -6.94
N LYS A 436 36.82 -2.94 -7.29
CA LYS A 436 37.19 -1.77 -6.50
C LYS A 436 36.26 -1.58 -5.30
N ILE A 437 34.98 -1.93 -5.47
CA ILE A 437 34.03 -2.00 -4.34
C ILE A 437 34.49 -3.08 -3.34
N ALA A 438 34.95 -4.24 -3.82
CA ALA A 438 35.53 -5.28 -2.96
C ALA A 438 36.76 -4.80 -2.16
N ALA A 439 37.66 -4.05 -2.81
CA ALA A 439 38.83 -3.49 -2.13
C ALA A 439 38.43 -2.46 -1.05
N LEU A 440 37.53 -1.52 -1.37
CA LEU A 440 37.05 -0.52 -0.40
C LEU A 440 36.31 -1.15 0.79
N LEU A 441 35.58 -2.24 0.58
CA LEU A 441 34.95 -3.01 1.66
C LEU A 441 35.99 -3.77 2.50
N ALA A 442 37.02 -4.35 1.87
CA ALA A 442 38.12 -4.99 2.58
C ALA A 442 38.94 -3.99 3.43
N ASP A 443 39.16 -2.76 2.92
CA ASP A 443 39.78 -1.66 3.68
C ASP A 443 38.94 -1.24 4.91
N GLN A 444 37.62 -1.49 4.88
CA GLN A 444 36.70 -1.32 6.01
C GLN A 444 36.59 -2.57 6.91
N GLY A 445 37.37 -3.62 6.65
CA GLY A 445 37.36 -4.89 7.40
C GLY A 445 36.32 -5.92 6.94
N ILE A 446 35.53 -5.62 5.90
CA ILE A 446 34.44 -6.47 5.41
C ILE A 446 34.95 -7.34 4.25
N GLN A 447 35.28 -8.60 4.54
CA GLN A 447 35.81 -9.53 3.53
C GLN A 447 34.69 -10.12 2.65
N VAL A 448 34.46 -9.52 1.48
CA VAL A 448 33.48 -9.99 0.49
C VAL A 448 34.12 -10.34 -0.86
N ALA A 449 33.69 -11.46 -1.45
CA ALA A 449 34.16 -11.88 -2.76
C ALA A 449 33.49 -11.05 -3.88
N ARG A 450 34.22 -10.77 -4.97
CA ARG A 450 33.68 -10.05 -6.15
C ARG A 450 32.34 -10.60 -6.67
N ARG A 451 32.16 -11.92 -6.65
CA ARG A 451 30.89 -12.58 -7.07
C ARG A 451 29.72 -12.28 -6.14
N THR A 452 29.96 -12.13 -4.82
CA THR A 452 28.90 -11.79 -3.86
C THR A 452 28.44 -10.34 -4.02
N ILE A 453 29.36 -9.41 -4.28
CA ILE A 453 29.05 -8.01 -4.60
C ILE A 453 28.25 -7.92 -5.90
N ALA A 454 28.63 -8.65 -6.96
CA ALA A 454 27.85 -8.69 -8.20
C ALA A 454 26.41 -9.17 -7.96
N LYS A 455 26.23 -10.27 -7.22
CA LYS A 455 24.90 -10.79 -6.84
C LYS A 455 24.09 -9.80 -6.00
N TYR A 456 24.71 -9.11 -5.04
CA TYR A 456 24.02 -8.09 -4.24
C TYR A 456 23.67 -6.84 -5.07
N ARG A 457 24.56 -6.41 -5.98
CA ARG A 457 24.33 -5.32 -6.94
C ARG A 457 23.15 -5.64 -7.86
N GLU A 458 23.09 -6.87 -8.40
CA GLU A 458 21.97 -7.37 -9.20
C GLU A 458 20.66 -7.40 -8.42
N SER A 459 20.66 -7.87 -7.16
CA SER A 459 19.45 -7.83 -6.31
C SER A 459 18.95 -6.42 -5.95
N LEU A 460 19.76 -5.38 -6.20
CA LEU A 460 19.40 -3.97 -6.02
C LEU A 460 19.00 -3.28 -7.34
N GLY A 461 18.92 -4.01 -8.47
CA GLY A 461 18.65 -3.44 -9.79
C GLY A 461 19.78 -2.55 -10.34
N ILE A 462 20.96 -2.55 -9.72
CA ILE A 462 22.08 -1.68 -10.10
C ILE A 462 22.83 -2.32 -11.28
N ALA A 463 22.88 -1.64 -12.42
CA ALA A 463 23.59 -2.12 -13.61
C ALA A 463 25.11 -2.32 -13.38
N PRO A 464 25.78 -3.22 -14.13
CA PRO A 464 27.25 -3.36 -14.08
C PRO A 464 27.98 -2.07 -14.48
N SER A 465 29.25 -1.95 -14.07
CA SER A 465 30.06 -0.73 -14.27
C SER A 465 30.19 -0.29 -15.73
N SER A 466 30.10 -1.21 -16.70
CA SER A 466 30.10 -0.86 -18.13
C SER A 466 28.88 -0.02 -18.51
N GLN A 467 27.68 -0.48 -18.12
CA GLN A 467 26.41 0.18 -18.38
C GLN A 467 26.17 1.40 -17.47
N ARG A 468 26.79 1.50 -16.29
CA ARG A 468 26.67 2.69 -15.43
C ARG A 468 27.41 3.92 -15.96
N LYS A 469 28.33 3.77 -16.91
CA LYS A 469 29.11 4.90 -17.44
C LYS A 469 28.20 5.83 -18.26
N ARG A 470 28.10 7.09 -17.85
CA ARG A 470 27.43 8.15 -18.62
C ARG A 470 28.47 9.02 -19.35
N LEU A 471 28.11 9.55 -20.52
CA LEU A 471 28.86 10.57 -21.29
C LEU A 471 28.50 12.02 -20.89
N LEU A 472 27.74 12.19 -19.80
CA LEU A 472 27.25 13.49 -19.35
C LEU A 472 28.36 14.36 -18.76
#